data_AF-A0A2D0INV0-F1
#
_entry.id   AF-A0A2D0INV0-F1
#
_cell.length_a   1.000
_cell.length_b   1.000
_cell.length_c   1.000
_cell.angle_alpha   90.00
_cell.angle_beta   90.00
_cell.angle_gamma   90.00
#
_symmetry.space_group_name_H-M   'P 1'
#
loop_
_entity.id
_entity.type
_entity.pdbx_description
1 polymer ?
#
loop_
_entity_poly.entity_id
_entity_poly.type
_entity_poly.pdbx_seq_one_letter_code
_entity_poly.pdbx_strand_id
1 'polypeptide(L)'
;MLESDKDLILSDDDLNLSVKNGADIIIGQKFYLDIEIPKGKMPQSLNIGVKDSKGFESIKIIKTMNTQQDSKSYNVVISCAVKGSDSITAGEEIHFILTGIDKVIKYYARDLVKSSIQLKKNKNICAIPNNNDIDDNEEHYISYDTTLFDTNGQLLKNTPVNIYSEINEDIERNIIITSEPDGVGQKHQIIKPTKYEGKTQIIINSDKDGKVNFRVYPVMDTPAIMDLISQVEGVAEYHSGSIYMISVVPPSNEDSLNPPDIPELEGDSLEGDGRQFFEAEIDSYPNASRTDNILFFNKKKKDGSFDPEGLIFPVQKISDVLGDMDSEDYNYTFLIRRDVFPYGKDSMLYYIIAPDFGNSMYSDVRDVTYIGGELTTPNDSVKRTYNMPMIFSSFADIKQDAKLEHSDEEKPNHEDITQRDVSNYAVSGYQLYVKILCTNDEDDLSYPLWGKEIYLRMYVESANQNFNKIFPVVAPHTPDKPGGKLSTVIVKIDSPELNDVKGYVTGGAGNIYFEYYIIDSVTHEKTYSNYWENEIMTTD
;
A
#
# COMPACT_ATOMS: atom_id res chain seq x y z
N MET A 1 9.99 -64.05 -0.70
CA MET A 1 9.92 -63.10 -1.83
C MET A 1 9.19 -61.89 -1.30
N LEU A 2 9.90 -60.79 -1.10
CA LEU A 2 9.32 -59.50 -0.74
C LEU A 2 8.65 -58.96 -2.00
N GLU A 3 7.33 -58.82 -1.99
CA GLU A 3 6.63 -58.02 -3.00
C GLU A 3 7.15 -56.58 -2.87
N SER A 4 7.63 -56.04 -3.98
CA SER A 4 8.01 -54.64 -4.10
C SER A 4 6.81 -53.77 -3.76
N ASP A 5 6.95 -52.87 -2.79
CA ASP A 5 6.11 -51.68 -2.66
C ASP A 5 6.08 -51.00 -4.04
N LYS A 6 4.96 -51.14 -4.74
CA LYS A 6 4.73 -50.39 -5.98
C LYS A 6 4.39 -48.97 -5.56
N ASP A 7 5.31 -48.05 -5.81
CA ASP A 7 5.05 -46.62 -5.69
C ASP A 7 3.76 -46.26 -6.46
N LEU A 8 2.92 -45.44 -5.82
CA LEU A 8 1.62 -45.06 -6.36
C LEU A 8 1.79 -43.87 -7.30
N ILE A 9 1.63 -44.06 -8.61
CA ILE A 9 1.72 -42.95 -9.57
C ILE A 9 0.46 -42.08 -9.49
N LEU A 10 0.58 -40.86 -8.97
CA LEU A 10 -0.48 -39.86 -8.91
C LEU A 10 -0.29 -38.78 -10.00
N SER A 11 -1.38 -38.38 -10.65
CA SER A 11 -1.42 -37.22 -11.55
C SER A 11 -1.39 -35.89 -10.77
N ASP A 12 -1.14 -34.76 -11.43
CA ASP A 12 -1.16 -33.44 -10.74
C ASP A 12 -2.55 -33.13 -10.14
N ASP A 13 -3.63 -33.60 -10.78
CA ASP A 13 -5.00 -33.42 -10.31
C ASP A 13 -5.35 -34.28 -9.08
N ASP A 14 -4.41 -35.14 -8.65
CA ASP A 14 -4.58 -36.04 -7.51
C ASP A 14 -3.94 -35.51 -6.22
N LEU A 15 -3.27 -34.34 -6.29
CA LEU A 15 -2.56 -33.72 -5.19
C LEU A 15 -2.99 -32.27 -5.02
N ASN A 16 -3.41 -31.92 -3.81
CA ASN A 16 -3.64 -30.53 -3.45
C ASN A 16 -2.34 -29.96 -2.86
N LEU A 17 -1.69 -29.07 -3.59
CA LEU A 17 -0.47 -28.38 -3.16
C LEU A 17 -0.79 -26.94 -2.77
N SER A 18 -0.35 -26.53 -1.57
CA SER A 18 -0.43 -25.12 -1.14
C SER A 18 0.37 -24.18 -2.04
N VAL A 19 1.47 -24.65 -2.63
CA VAL A 19 2.23 -23.93 -3.68
C VAL A 19 2.15 -24.76 -4.95
N LYS A 20 1.57 -24.20 -6.02
CA LYS A 20 1.27 -24.96 -7.24
C LYS A 20 2.54 -25.43 -7.94
N ASN A 21 2.49 -26.66 -8.47
CA ASN A 21 3.53 -27.17 -9.36
C ASN A 21 3.70 -26.23 -10.57
N GLY A 22 4.93 -25.85 -10.89
CA GLY A 22 5.28 -24.87 -11.92
C GLY A 22 5.21 -23.40 -11.48
N ALA A 23 5.04 -23.12 -10.18
CA ALA A 23 5.12 -21.77 -9.62
C ALA A 23 6.51 -21.14 -9.80
N ASP A 24 6.53 -19.81 -9.80
CA ASP A 24 7.74 -19.02 -9.66
C ASP A 24 8.12 -18.93 -8.17
N ILE A 25 9.36 -19.27 -7.82
CA ILE A 25 9.87 -19.28 -6.44
C ILE A 25 11.11 -18.41 -6.37
N ILE A 26 11.23 -17.61 -5.30
CA ILE A 26 12.29 -16.61 -5.21
C ILE A 26 13.61 -17.26 -4.80
N ILE A 27 14.69 -16.84 -5.45
CA ILE A 27 16.06 -17.25 -5.09
C ILE A 27 16.35 -16.85 -3.64
N GLY A 28 16.85 -17.79 -2.85
CA GLY A 28 17.09 -17.61 -1.40
C GLY A 28 15.85 -17.72 -0.50
N GLN A 29 14.65 -17.92 -1.06
CA GLN A 29 13.43 -18.05 -0.26
C GLN A 29 13.38 -19.36 0.53
N LYS A 30 12.87 -19.27 1.75
CA LYS A 30 12.29 -20.40 2.49
C LYS A 30 10.77 -20.34 2.39
N PHE A 31 10.15 -21.47 2.09
CA PHE A 31 8.69 -21.60 2.04
C PHE A 31 8.22 -22.95 2.58
N TYR A 32 6.93 -23.03 2.90
CA TYR A 32 6.28 -24.24 3.36
C TYR A 32 5.35 -24.78 2.28
N LEU A 33 5.43 -26.08 2.04
CA LEU A 33 4.59 -26.81 1.10
C LEU A 33 3.74 -27.81 1.89
N ASP A 34 2.48 -27.44 2.11
CA ASP A 34 1.42 -28.37 2.48
C ASP A 34 1.01 -29.20 1.26
N ILE A 35 0.99 -30.51 1.46
CA ILE A 35 0.58 -31.52 0.49
C ILE A 35 -0.57 -32.29 1.10
N GLU A 36 -1.75 -32.18 0.48
CA GLU A 36 -2.93 -32.96 0.83
C GLU A 36 -3.20 -34.03 -0.24
N ILE A 37 -3.33 -35.28 0.22
CA ILE A 37 -3.74 -36.42 -0.61
C ILE A 37 -5.20 -36.75 -0.25
N PRO A 38 -6.15 -36.65 -1.20
CA PRO A 38 -7.57 -36.93 -0.96
C PRO A 38 -7.88 -38.40 -0.61
N LYS A 39 -8.99 -38.65 0.11
CA LYS A 39 -9.50 -40.00 0.42
C LYS A 39 -9.69 -40.85 -0.84
N GLY A 40 -9.30 -42.13 -0.77
CA GLY A 40 -9.53 -43.12 -1.83
C GLY A 40 -8.33 -43.33 -2.77
N LYS A 41 -7.29 -42.52 -2.64
CA LYS A 41 -6.03 -42.63 -3.41
C LYS A 41 -4.84 -43.02 -2.52
N MET A 42 -5.07 -43.61 -1.34
CA MET A 42 -4.01 -43.97 -0.41
C MET A 42 -3.79 -45.49 -0.32
N PRO A 43 -2.53 -45.97 -0.40
CA PRO A 43 -2.18 -47.31 0.05
C PRO A 43 -2.26 -47.42 1.59
N GLN A 44 -2.37 -48.65 2.10
CA GLN A 44 -2.49 -48.93 3.55
C GLN A 44 -1.28 -48.47 4.37
N SER A 45 -0.12 -48.28 3.74
CA SER A 45 1.07 -47.68 4.32
C SER A 45 1.69 -46.71 3.31
N LEU A 46 1.46 -45.41 3.48
CA LEU A 46 2.10 -44.38 2.67
C LEU A 46 3.21 -43.72 3.49
N ASN A 47 4.45 -43.81 3.00
CA ASN A 47 5.58 -43.09 3.56
C ASN A 47 6.12 -42.11 2.52
N ILE A 48 5.87 -40.82 2.74
CA ILE A 48 6.36 -39.77 1.85
C ILE A 48 7.78 -39.38 2.26
N GLY A 49 8.69 -39.39 1.30
CA GLY A 49 10.05 -38.89 1.43
C GLY A 49 10.39 -37.95 0.28
N VAL A 50 11.64 -37.44 0.28
CA VAL A 50 12.14 -36.53 -0.75
C VAL A 50 13.47 -37.07 -1.29
N LYS A 51 13.63 -37.13 -2.61
CA LYS A 51 14.88 -37.46 -3.31
C LYS A 51 15.13 -36.54 -4.49
N ASP A 52 16.32 -36.65 -5.09
CA ASP A 52 16.69 -35.99 -6.36
C ASP A 52 16.40 -34.49 -6.38
N SER A 53 16.79 -33.78 -5.32
CA SER A 53 16.57 -32.33 -5.19
C SER A 53 17.61 -31.53 -5.99
N LYS A 54 17.14 -30.63 -6.85
CA LYS A 54 17.95 -29.64 -7.58
C LYS A 54 17.47 -28.23 -7.23
N GLY A 55 18.42 -27.33 -6.95
CA GLY A 55 18.14 -25.91 -6.67
C GLY A 55 17.74 -25.58 -5.23
N PHE A 56 17.63 -26.58 -4.36
CA PHE A 56 17.36 -26.41 -2.93
C PHE A 56 18.63 -26.56 -2.09
N GLU A 57 18.77 -25.73 -1.07
CA GLU A 57 19.77 -25.89 -0.01
C GLU A 57 19.35 -26.98 0.97
N SER A 58 18.05 -27.00 1.34
CA SER A 58 17.50 -28.09 2.14
C SER A 58 16.01 -28.28 1.88
N ILE A 59 15.55 -29.53 2.06
CA ILE A 59 14.14 -29.90 2.04
C ILE A 59 13.91 -30.80 3.25
N LYS A 60 12.99 -30.42 4.13
CA LYS A 60 12.73 -31.12 5.40
C LYS A 60 11.25 -31.37 5.58
N ILE A 61 10.87 -32.60 5.86
CA ILE A 61 9.51 -32.91 6.29
C ILE A 61 9.38 -32.49 7.74
N ILE A 62 8.54 -31.48 8.02
CA ILE A 62 8.39 -30.89 9.36
C ILE A 62 7.12 -31.38 10.07
N LYS A 63 6.15 -31.92 9.33
CA LYS A 63 4.94 -32.51 9.91
C LYS A 63 4.42 -33.63 9.02
N THR A 64 4.17 -34.79 9.61
CA THR A 64 3.42 -35.89 9.02
C THR A 64 2.17 -36.11 9.86
N MET A 65 0.99 -35.81 9.32
CA MET A 65 -0.26 -36.14 10.00
C MET A 65 -0.71 -37.54 9.59
N ASN A 66 -0.37 -38.51 10.43
CA ASN A 66 -1.06 -39.80 10.41
C ASN A 66 -2.43 -39.60 11.01
N THR A 67 -3.46 -39.88 10.23
CA THR A 67 -4.80 -39.91 10.76
C THR A 67 -5.26 -41.36 10.74
N GLN A 68 -5.69 -41.84 11.90
CA GLN A 68 -6.23 -43.20 12.11
C GLN A 68 -7.30 -43.55 11.07
N GLN A 69 -7.57 -44.86 10.92
CA GLN A 69 -8.42 -45.54 9.92
C GLN A 69 -9.74 -44.85 9.45
N ASP A 70 -10.22 -43.79 10.11
CA ASP A 70 -11.45 -43.05 9.80
C ASP A 70 -11.24 -41.68 9.12
N SER A 71 -10.00 -41.27 8.84
CA SER A 71 -9.74 -39.93 8.31
C SER A 71 -10.08 -39.73 6.83
N LYS A 72 -10.15 -38.46 6.41
CA LYS A 72 -10.57 -38.02 5.07
C LYS A 72 -9.43 -37.58 4.15
N SER A 73 -8.20 -37.38 4.65
CA SER A 73 -7.03 -37.02 3.83
C SER A 73 -5.71 -37.22 4.59
N TYR A 74 -4.60 -37.30 3.86
CA TYR A 74 -3.23 -37.44 4.38
C TYR A 74 -2.50 -36.14 4.09
N ASN A 75 -1.96 -35.52 5.14
CA ASN A 75 -1.38 -34.19 5.08
C ASN A 75 0.10 -34.24 5.49
N VAL A 76 0.96 -33.76 4.61
CA VAL A 76 2.40 -33.59 4.86
C VAL A 76 2.76 -32.13 4.68
N VAL A 77 3.60 -31.63 5.58
CA VAL A 77 4.18 -30.30 5.48
C VAL A 77 5.69 -30.43 5.28
N ILE A 78 6.17 -29.82 4.21
CA ILE A 78 7.59 -29.77 3.86
C ILE A 78 8.07 -28.33 3.97
N SER A 79 9.20 -28.11 4.65
CA SER A 79 9.95 -26.86 4.58
C SER A 79 10.99 -26.96 3.46
N CYS A 80 10.97 -26.00 2.55
CA CYS A 80 11.86 -25.91 1.40
C CYS A 80 12.71 -24.63 1.52
N ALA A 81 14.03 -24.76 1.49
CA ALA A 81 14.97 -23.62 1.41
C ALA A 81 15.64 -23.63 0.04
N VAL A 82 15.41 -22.58 -0.74
CA VAL A 82 15.97 -22.40 -2.09
C VAL A 82 17.38 -21.83 -1.98
N LYS A 83 18.29 -22.29 -2.85
CA LYS A 83 19.66 -21.76 -2.85
C LYS A 83 19.70 -20.27 -3.21
N GLY A 84 20.74 -19.58 -2.76
CA GLY A 84 21.00 -18.18 -3.11
C GLY A 84 21.55 -17.99 -4.53
N SER A 85 21.71 -16.73 -4.92
CA SER A 85 22.13 -16.27 -6.26
C SER A 85 23.51 -16.78 -6.70
N ASP A 86 24.36 -17.18 -5.75
CA ASP A 86 25.68 -17.74 -6.05
C ASP A 86 25.63 -19.16 -6.63
N SER A 87 24.47 -19.83 -6.57
CA SER A 87 24.32 -21.25 -6.91
C SER A 87 23.30 -21.55 -8.00
N ILE A 88 22.31 -20.66 -8.20
CA ILE A 88 21.27 -20.78 -9.21
C ILE A 88 20.99 -19.41 -9.81
N THR A 89 20.54 -19.38 -11.06
CA THR A 89 20.21 -18.14 -11.77
C THR A 89 18.71 -18.02 -12.01
N ALA A 90 18.21 -16.79 -12.12
CA ALA A 90 16.82 -16.55 -12.50
C ALA A 90 16.44 -17.27 -13.82
N GLY A 91 15.26 -17.87 -13.84
CA GLY A 91 14.73 -18.70 -14.92
C GLY A 91 15.10 -20.19 -14.83
N GLU A 92 15.98 -20.61 -13.91
CA GLU A 92 16.37 -22.01 -13.79
C GLU A 92 15.24 -22.88 -13.21
N GLU A 93 15.01 -24.07 -13.79
CA GLU A 93 14.11 -25.09 -13.22
C GLU A 93 14.75 -25.72 -11.98
N ILE A 94 14.03 -25.65 -10.86
CA ILE A 94 14.35 -26.31 -9.59
C ILE A 94 13.28 -27.37 -9.30
N HIS A 95 13.68 -28.50 -8.71
CA HIS A 95 12.74 -29.60 -8.50
C HIS A 95 13.19 -30.56 -7.39
N PHE A 96 12.27 -31.43 -6.97
CA PHE A 96 12.55 -32.62 -6.19
C PHE A 96 11.50 -33.69 -6.48
N ILE A 97 11.75 -34.93 -6.04
CA ILE A 97 10.83 -36.04 -6.21
C ILE A 97 10.28 -36.47 -4.85
N LEU A 98 8.95 -36.49 -4.72
CA LEU A 98 8.25 -37.11 -3.60
C LEU A 98 8.25 -38.63 -3.76
N THR A 99 8.94 -39.33 -2.88
CA THR A 99 8.95 -40.80 -2.86
C THR A 99 7.69 -41.35 -2.21
N GLY A 100 7.30 -42.60 -2.54
CA GLY A 100 6.04 -43.21 -2.10
C GLY A 100 4.85 -42.91 -3.02
N ILE A 101 4.91 -41.79 -3.77
CA ILE A 101 3.96 -41.44 -4.83
C ILE A 101 4.64 -41.10 -6.19
N ASP A 102 5.97 -41.21 -6.25
CA ASP A 102 6.82 -40.88 -7.40
C ASP A 102 6.42 -39.61 -8.18
N LYS A 103 6.14 -38.53 -7.44
CA LYS A 103 5.73 -37.25 -8.03
C LYS A 103 6.90 -36.29 -8.12
N VAL A 104 7.17 -35.77 -9.32
CA VAL A 104 8.12 -34.67 -9.51
C VAL A 104 7.42 -33.34 -9.24
N ILE A 105 7.94 -32.61 -8.27
CA ILE A 105 7.52 -31.24 -7.95
C ILE A 105 8.55 -30.29 -8.57
N LYS A 106 8.08 -29.37 -9.42
CA LYS A 106 8.90 -28.47 -10.22
C LYS A 106 8.52 -27.02 -9.98
N TYR A 107 9.51 -26.14 -9.99
CA TYR A 107 9.34 -24.70 -9.89
C TYR A 107 10.37 -23.97 -10.75
N TYR A 108 10.20 -22.66 -10.91
CA TYR A 108 11.15 -21.80 -11.63
C TYR A 108 11.73 -20.76 -10.68
N ALA A 109 13.06 -20.72 -10.57
CA ALA A 109 13.77 -19.75 -9.76
C ALA A 109 13.60 -18.35 -10.36
N ARG A 110 13.30 -17.35 -9.53
CA ARG A 110 13.14 -15.94 -9.94
C ARG A 110 13.84 -14.98 -8.97
N ASP A 111 14.24 -13.84 -9.49
CA ASP A 111 14.58 -12.68 -8.66
C ASP A 111 13.29 -11.98 -8.20
N LEU A 112 13.42 -11.05 -7.26
CA LEU A 112 12.30 -10.28 -6.71
C LEU A 112 12.73 -8.82 -6.56
N VAL A 113 11.91 -7.89 -7.05
CA VAL A 113 11.96 -6.50 -6.55
C VAL A 113 11.34 -6.53 -5.16
N LYS A 114 12.16 -6.38 -4.13
CA LYS A 114 11.76 -6.69 -2.74
C LYS A 114 10.54 -5.89 -2.31
N SER A 115 10.53 -4.58 -2.53
CA SER A 115 9.41 -3.68 -2.25
C SER A 115 8.09 -4.03 -2.95
N SER A 116 8.11 -4.90 -3.97
CA SER A 116 6.87 -5.38 -4.61
C SER A 116 6.02 -6.25 -3.70
N ILE A 117 6.55 -6.80 -2.60
CA ILE A 117 5.75 -7.59 -1.65
C ILE A 117 4.94 -6.72 -0.68
N GLN A 118 5.29 -5.43 -0.55
CA GLN A 118 4.61 -4.53 0.39
C GLN A 118 3.15 -4.35 -0.02
N LEU A 119 2.25 -4.74 0.87
CA LEU A 119 0.82 -4.67 0.59
C LEU A 119 0.31 -3.24 0.68
N LYS A 120 -0.55 -2.89 -0.28
CA LYS A 120 -1.35 -1.67 -0.28
C LYS A 120 -2.70 -1.99 0.32
N LYS A 121 -3.21 -1.10 1.16
CA LYS A 121 -4.56 -1.19 1.76
C LYS A 121 -5.45 -0.11 1.17
N ASN A 122 -6.72 -0.45 0.91
CA ASN A 122 -7.68 0.52 0.39
C ASN A 122 -8.13 1.56 1.44
N LYS A 123 -8.07 1.20 2.72
CA LYS A 123 -8.40 2.07 3.85
C LYS A 123 -7.63 1.63 5.10
N ASN A 124 -7.51 2.56 6.05
CA ASN A 124 -6.77 2.34 7.30
C ASN A 124 -7.68 2.02 8.49
N ILE A 125 -8.98 2.22 8.34
CA ILE A 125 -9.93 2.08 9.44
C ILE A 125 -11.17 1.33 8.98
N CYS A 126 -11.68 0.48 9.86
CA CYS A 126 -12.88 -0.29 9.65
C CYS A 126 -13.68 -0.36 10.97
N ALA A 127 -15.01 -0.34 10.87
CA ALA A 127 -15.86 -0.57 12.03
C ALA A 127 -15.93 -2.08 12.29
N ILE A 128 -15.88 -2.50 13.55
CA ILE A 128 -16.17 -3.90 13.89
C ILE A 128 -17.64 -4.20 13.54
N PRO A 129 -17.93 -5.40 13.00
CA PRO A 129 -19.27 -5.73 12.57
C PRO A 129 -20.14 -6.15 13.76
N ASN A 130 -21.47 -6.07 13.58
CA ASN A 130 -22.46 -6.57 14.56
C ASN A 130 -22.58 -8.11 14.58
N ASN A 131 -21.97 -8.79 13.59
CA ASN A 131 -21.85 -10.23 13.49
C ASN A 131 -20.63 -10.60 12.65
N ASN A 132 -20.20 -11.86 12.69
CA ASN A 132 -19.05 -12.34 11.90
C ASN A 132 -19.44 -12.83 10.49
N ASP A 133 -20.58 -12.38 9.95
CA ASP A 133 -20.99 -12.77 8.60
C ASP A 133 -20.10 -12.07 7.57
N ILE A 134 -19.53 -12.86 6.67
CA ILE A 134 -18.70 -12.33 5.59
C ILE A 134 -19.62 -11.85 4.47
N ASP A 135 -19.49 -10.57 4.12
CA ASP A 135 -20.25 -9.94 3.05
C ASP A 135 -19.35 -9.15 2.09
N ASP A 136 -19.97 -8.59 1.07
CA ASP A 136 -19.34 -7.70 0.09
C ASP A 136 -19.58 -6.22 0.41
N ASN A 137 -19.97 -5.88 1.64
CA ASN A 137 -20.05 -4.48 2.04
C ASN A 137 -18.62 -3.94 2.25
N GLU A 138 -18.16 -3.09 1.34
CA GLU A 138 -16.84 -2.44 1.39
C GLU A 138 -16.58 -1.72 2.71
N GLU A 139 -17.62 -1.39 3.48
CA GLU A 139 -17.50 -0.80 4.80
C GLU A 139 -16.99 -1.78 5.87
N HIS A 140 -17.21 -3.09 5.70
CA HIS A 140 -16.93 -4.13 6.71
C HIS A 140 -15.56 -4.81 6.57
N TYR A 141 -14.78 -4.50 5.53
CA TYR A 141 -13.45 -5.08 5.35
C TYR A 141 -12.43 -4.10 4.81
N ILE A 142 -11.16 -4.43 5.01
CA ILE A 142 -10.01 -3.78 4.38
C ILE A 142 -9.48 -4.73 3.30
N SER A 143 -9.38 -4.23 2.07
CA SER A 143 -8.72 -4.95 0.98
C SER A 143 -7.23 -4.66 1.00
N TYR A 144 -6.46 -5.72 0.84
CA TYR A 144 -5.02 -5.66 0.63
C TYR A 144 -4.70 -6.15 -0.77
N ASP A 145 -3.79 -5.45 -1.46
CA ASP A 145 -3.25 -5.90 -2.73
C ASP A 145 -1.79 -5.52 -2.94
N THR A 146 -1.10 -6.31 -3.75
CA THR A 146 0.15 -5.91 -4.40
C THR A 146 0.35 -6.70 -5.69
N THR A 147 1.37 -6.36 -6.47
CA THR A 147 1.78 -7.08 -7.67
C THR A 147 3.26 -7.44 -7.57
N LEU A 148 3.56 -8.73 -7.68
CA LEU A 148 4.91 -9.27 -7.59
C LEU A 148 5.58 -9.30 -8.97
N PHE A 149 6.80 -8.77 -9.04
CA PHE A 149 7.61 -8.76 -10.25
C PHE A 149 9.10 -8.90 -9.96
N ASP A 150 9.84 -9.42 -10.93
CA ASP A 150 11.30 -9.54 -10.88
C ASP A 150 12.00 -8.25 -11.34
N THR A 151 13.33 -8.26 -11.29
CA THR A 151 14.21 -7.13 -11.67
C THR A 151 14.15 -6.78 -13.17
N ASN A 152 13.59 -7.65 -14.01
CA ASN A 152 13.34 -7.40 -15.43
C ASN A 152 11.89 -6.96 -15.71
N GLY A 153 11.07 -6.83 -14.66
CA GLY A 153 9.65 -6.49 -14.74
C GLY A 153 8.74 -7.64 -15.13
N GLN A 154 9.22 -8.88 -15.07
CA GLN A 154 8.38 -10.05 -15.31
C GLN A 154 7.51 -10.31 -14.08
N LEU A 155 6.20 -10.45 -14.29
CA LEU A 155 5.23 -10.82 -13.27
C LEU A 155 5.47 -12.24 -12.75
N LEU A 156 5.37 -12.42 -11.44
CA LEU A 156 5.73 -13.66 -10.74
C LEU A 156 4.48 -14.49 -10.42
N LYS A 157 4.35 -15.67 -11.02
CA LYS A 157 3.09 -16.46 -10.95
C LYS A 157 3.08 -17.49 -9.81
N ASN A 158 1.96 -17.59 -9.11
CA ASN A 158 1.77 -18.57 -8.01
C ASN A 158 2.88 -18.54 -6.95
N THR A 159 3.50 -17.38 -6.76
CA THR A 159 4.61 -17.18 -5.84
C THR A 159 4.07 -17.00 -4.42
N PRO A 160 4.53 -17.80 -3.44
CA PRO A 160 4.04 -17.72 -2.07
C PRO A 160 4.60 -16.52 -1.33
N VAL A 161 3.72 -15.75 -0.68
CA VAL A 161 4.04 -14.68 0.27
C VAL A 161 3.41 -15.02 1.62
N ASN A 162 4.21 -14.94 2.67
CA ASN A 162 3.75 -15.13 4.04
C ASN A 162 3.18 -13.81 4.57
N ILE A 163 1.97 -13.85 5.12
CA ILE A 163 1.32 -12.74 5.81
C ILE A 163 1.21 -13.10 7.29
N TYR A 164 1.67 -12.23 8.18
CA TYR A 164 1.57 -12.42 9.63
C TYR A 164 1.42 -11.09 10.37
N SER A 165 1.17 -11.17 11.68
CA SER A 165 1.24 -10.03 12.61
C SER A 165 2.40 -10.26 13.59
N GLU A 166 3.01 -9.18 14.07
CA GLU A 166 4.04 -9.24 15.11
C GLU A 166 3.54 -9.97 16.37
N ILE A 167 2.28 -9.73 16.74
CA ILE A 167 1.57 -10.49 17.76
C ILE A 167 0.86 -11.67 17.10
N ASN A 168 1.44 -12.88 17.26
CA ASN A 168 0.93 -14.11 16.62
C ASN A 168 -0.56 -14.40 16.87
N GLU A 169 -1.12 -13.96 17.99
CA GLU A 169 -2.52 -14.22 18.34
C GLU A 169 -3.50 -13.33 17.56
N ASP A 170 -3.06 -12.18 17.05
CA ASP A 170 -3.94 -11.18 16.40
C ASP A 170 -4.53 -11.71 15.10
N ILE A 171 -3.71 -12.37 14.27
CA ILE A 171 -4.16 -12.93 12.99
C ILE A 171 -5.14 -14.10 13.19
N GLU A 172 -5.14 -14.74 14.36
CA GLU A 172 -6.03 -15.85 14.69
C GLU A 172 -7.32 -15.38 15.38
N ARG A 173 -7.25 -14.34 16.21
CA ARG A 173 -8.36 -13.92 17.09
C ARG A 173 -9.10 -12.67 16.63
N ASN A 174 -8.40 -11.71 16.05
CA ASN A 174 -8.96 -10.37 15.83
C ASN A 174 -9.50 -10.19 14.41
N ILE A 175 -9.11 -11.06 13.47
CA ILE A 175 -9.47 -10.93 12.06
C ILE A 175 -9.88 -12.25 11.39
N ILE A 176 -10.68 -12.10 10.34
CA ILE A 176 -11.01 -13.14 9.37
C ILE A 176 -10.42 -12.72 8.02
N ILE A 177 -9.65 -13.61 7.41
CA ILE A 177 -9.02 -13.37 6.10
C ILE A 177 -9.71 -14.20 5.04
N THR A 178 -10.01 -13.57 3.90
CA THR A 178 -10.62 -14.25 2.75
C THR A 178 -9.86 -13.95 1.47
N SER A 179 -9.96 -14.84 0.49
CA SER A 179 -9.62 -14.51 -0.89
C SER A 179 -10.50 -13.37 -1.40
N GLU A 180 -10.02 -12.63 -2.40
CA GLU A 180 -10.87 -11.73 -3.18
C GLU A 180 -11.86 -12.59 -4.01
N PRO A 181 -13.17 -12.29 -4.02
CA PRO A 181 -14.13 -13.00 -4.86
C PRO A 181 -13.90 -12.71 -6.36
N ASP A 182 -13.95 -13.73 -7.21
CA ASP A 182 -13.79 -13.58 -8.68
C ASP A 182 -15.03 -12.97 -9.39
N GLY A 183 -15.98 -12.43 -8.63
CA GLY A 183 -17.18 -11.77 -9.15
C GLY A 183 -18.35 -11.70 -8.17
N VAL A 184 -19.35 -10.89 -8.52
CA VAL A 184 -20.54 -10.64 -7.70
C VAL A 184 -21.28 -11.95 -7.40
N GLY A 185 -21.45 -12.28 -6.12
CA GLY A 185 -22.22 -13.45 -5.66
C GLY A 185 -21.44 -14.77 -5.58
N GLN A 186 -20.13 -14.77 -5.80
CA GLN A 186 -19.28 -15.92 -5.46
C GLN A 186 -19.04 -16.01 -3.95
N LYS A 187 -18.87 -17.23 -3.43
CA LYS A 187 -18.60 -17.44 -2.00
C LYS A 187 -17.16 -17.08 -1.68
N HIS A 188 -16.96 -16.22 -0.69
CA HIS A 188 -15.66 -15.93 -0.10
C HIS A 188 -15.01 -17.22 0.41
N GLN A 189 -13.74 -17.43 0.06
CA GLN A 189 -12.96 -18.52 0.62
C GLN A 189 -12.19 -18.01 1.83
N ILE A 190 -12.56 -18.48 3.02
CA ILE A 190 -11.83 -18.19 4.25
C ILE A 190 -10.45 -18.87 4.18
N ILE A 191 -9.41 -18.09 4.41
CA ILE A 191 -8.03 -18.55 4.47
C ILE A 191 -7.64 -18.66 5.95
N LYS A 192 -7.35 -19.88 6.41
CA LYS A 192 -7.06 -20.12 7.83
C LYS A 192 -5.58 -19.89 8.13
N PRO A 193 -5.25 -19.15 9.21
CA PRO A 193 -3.89 -19.10 9.73
C PRO A 193 -3.36 -20.51 10.04
N THR A 194 -2.11 -20.76 9.68
CA THR A 194 -1.43 -22.01 9.95
C THR A 194 -0.15 -21.74 10.73
N LYS A 195 0.17 -22.65 11.66
CA LYS A 195 1.36 -22.55 12.49
C LYS A 195 2.50 -23.39 11.91
N TYR A 196 3.57 -22.73 11.48
CA TYR A 196 4.80 -23.37 11.02
C TYR A 196 5.94 -22.98 11.95
N GLU A 197 6.63 -23.99 12.52
CA GLU A 197 7.83 -23.80 13.36
C GLU A 197 7.68 -22.73 14.48
N GLY A 198 6.46 -22.57 15.01
CA GLY A 198 6.18 -21.61 16.09
C GLY A 198 5.57 -20.29 15.66
N LYS A 199 5.60 -19.94 14.37
CA LYS A 199 5.00 -18.72 13.80
C LYS A 199 3.60 -18.98 13.26
N THR A 200 2.64 -18.11 13.56
CA THR A 200 1.30 -18.15 12.97
C THR A 200 1.27 -17.23 11.76
N GLN A 201 0.97 -17.78 10.59
CA GLN A 201 0.98 -17.02 9.34
C GLN A 201 -0.06 -17.56 8.36
N ILE A 202 -0.36 -16.77 7.35
CA ILE A 202 -1.12 -17.17 6.17
C ILE A 202 -0.19 -17.16 4.98
N ILE A 203 -0.34 -18.12 4.06
CA ILE A 203 0.39 -18.13 2.80
C ILE A 203 -0.60 -17.75 1.70
N ILE A 204 -0.30 -16.66 0.99
CA ILE A 204 -1.08 -16.22 -0.16
C ILE A 204 -0.16 -16.31 -1.38
N ASN A 205 -0.62 -17.03 -2.40
CA ASN A 205 0.11 -17.10 -3.66
C ASN A 205 -0.36 -15.99 -4.58
N SER A 206 0.55 -15.42 -5.34
CA SER A 206 0.17 -14.56 -6.46
C SER A 206 -0.64 -15.32 -7.51
N ASP A 207 -1.49 -14.63 -8.25
CA ASP A 207 -2.18 -15.21 -9.39
C ASP A 207 -1.26 -15.33 -10.62
N LYS A 208 -1.85 -15.57 -11.80
CA LYS A 208 -1.11 -15.68 -13.07
C LYS A 208 -0.50 -14.35 -13.54
N ASP A 209 -1.01 -13.23 -13.05
CA ASP A 209 -0.63 -11.87 -13.40
C ASP A 209 0.22 -11.24 -12.27
N GLY A 210 0.71 -12.07 -11.34
CA GLY A 210 1.56 -11.63 -10.23
C GLY A 210 0.81 -10.94 -9.09
N LYS A 211 -0.52 -10.85 -9.13
CA LYS A 211 -1.31 -10.14 -8.13
C LYS A 211 -1.48 -10.98 -6.88
N VAL A 212 -1.21 -10.40 -5.73
CA VAL A 212 -1.58 -10.91 -4.40
C VAL A 212 -2.69 -10.02 -3.90
N ASN A 213 -3.87 -10.57 -3.60
CA ASN A 213 -4.99 -9.81 -3.06
C ASN A 213 -5.85 -10.64 -2.12
N PHE A 214 -6.35 -9.98 -1.08
CA PHE A 214 -7.19 -10.59 -0.06
C PHE A 214 -7.94 -9.53 0.72
N ARG A 215 -8.94 -9.96 1.48
CA ARG A 215 -9.73 -9.10 2.37
C ARG A 215 -9.50 -9.49 3.81
N VAL A 216 -9.54 -8.48 4.67
CA VAL A 216 -9.41 -8.60 6.11
C VAL A 216 -10.66 -8.03 6.75
N TYR A 217 -11.39 -8.87 7.47
CA TYR A 217 -12.59 -8.50 8.20
C TYR A 217 -12.27 -8.46 9.70
N PRO A 218 -12.69 -7.42 10.45
CA PRO A 218 -12.64 -7.44 11.90
C PRO A 218 -13.54 -8.55 12.45
N VAL A 219 -13.16 -9.12 13.58
CA VAL A 219 -14.05 -9.98 14.37
C VAL A 219 -14.95 -9.11 15.24
N MET A 220 -16.22 -9.53 15.39
CA MET A 220 -17.22 -8.91 16.25
C MET A 220 -16.72 -8.82 17.70
N ASP A 221 -16.99 -7.67 18.34
CA ASP A 221 -16.63 -7.36 19.74
C ASP A 221 -15.12 -7.41 20.04
N THR A 222 -14.26 -7.34 19.02
CA THR A 222 -12.80 -7.28 19.19
C THR A 222 -12.19 -6.07 18.49
N PRO A 223 -12.30 -4.86 19.07
CA PRO A 223 -11.51 -3.73 18.63
C PRO A 223 -10.02 -4.09 18.67
N ALA A 224 -9.28 -3.68 17.64
CA ALA A 224 -7.87 -4.02 17.51
C ALA A 224 -7.14 -2.98 16.67
N ILE A 225 -5.88 -2.77 17.03
CA ILE A 225 -4.91 -2.05 16.19
C ILE A 225 -3.88 -3.07 15.77
N MET A 226 -3.67 -3.22 14.46
CA MET A 226 -2.77 -4.26 13.95
C MET A 226 -2.01 -3.80 12.72
N ASP A 227 -0.86 -4.41 12.50
CA ASP A 227 -0.05 -4.22 11.31
C ASP A 227 0.23 -5.58 10.68
N LEU A 228 -0.14 -5.72 9.41
CA LEU A 228 0.10 -6.94 8.66
C LEU A 228 1.46 -6.83 7.97
N ILE A 229 2.30 -7.83 8.19
CA ILE A 229 3.63 -7.93 7.65
C ILE A 229 3.61 -8.95 6.52
N SER A 230 4.12 -8.54 5.37
CA SER A 230 4.32 -9.38 4.19
C SER A 230 5.78 -9.83 4.13
N GLN A 231 6.01 -11.12 3.86
CA GLN A 231 7.35 -11.68 3.90
C GLN A 231 7.55 -12.76 2.84
N VAL A 232 8.71 -12.68 2.19
CA VAL A 232 9.33 -13.80 1.46
C VAL A 232 10.52 -14.22 2.33
N GLU A 233 10.32 -15.25 3.16
CA GLU A 233 11.27 -15.63 4.23
C GLU A 233 12.66 -15.89 3.64
N GLY A 234 13.69 -15.25 4.19
CA GLY A 234 15.07 -15.31 3.68
C GLY A 234 15.43 -14.25 2.62
N VAL A 235 14.45 -13.48 2.12
CA VAL A 235 14.66 -12.49 1.05
C VAL A 235 14.29 -11.08 1.49
N ALA A 236 13.04 -10.88 1.92
CA ALA A 236 12.51 -9.56 2.24
C ALA A 236 11.26 -9.61 3.13
N GLU A 237 11.00 -8.50 3.83
CA GLU A 237 9.90 -8.31 4.76
C GLU A 237 9.47 -6.84 4.76
N TYR A 238 8.16 -6.57 4.65
CA TYR A 238 7.60 -5.21 4.67
C TYR A 238 6.33 -5.13 5.49
N HIS A 239 6.26 -4.08 6.31
CA HIS A 239 5.07 -3.65 7.02
C HIS A 239 4.06 -3.01 6.06
N SER A 240 2.78 -3.25 6.30
CA SER A 240 1.69 -2.64 5.53
C SER A 240 1.11 -1.42 6.25
N GLY A 241 1.59 -1.14 7.46
CA GLY A 241 1.16 -0.03 8.31
C GLY A 241 -0.10 -0.37 9.11
N SER A 242 -0.28 0.32 10.22
CA SER A 242 -1.38 0.06 11.15
C SER A 242 -2.76 0.22 10.51
N ILE A 243 -3.66 -0.69 10.86
CA ILE A 243 -5.09 -0.56 10.64
C ILE A 243 -5.82 -0.51 11.97
N TYR A 244 -6.92 0.23 11.99
CA TYR A 244 -7.71 0.51 13.17
C TYR A 244 -9.09 -0.15 13.01
N MET A 245 -9.36 -1.14 13.86
CA MET A 245 -10.65 -1.82 13.94
C MET A 245 -11.36 -1.31 15.18
N ILE A 246 -12.35 -0.43 14.99
CA ILE A 246 -12.96 0.33 16.07
C ILE A 246 -14.41 -0.06 16.30
N SER A 247 -14.87 0.01 17.56
CA SER A 247 -16.27 -0.23 17.94
C SER A 247 -17.20 0.72 17.19
N VAL A 248 -18.37 0.30 16.71
CA VAL A 248 -19.32 1.22 16.03
C VAL A 248 -19.72 2.38 16.96
N VAL A 249 -19.91 3.57 16.39
CA VAL A 249 -20.40 4.76 17.12
C VAL A 249 -21.67 4.39 17.90
N PRO A 250 -21.72 4.58 19.23
CA PRO A 250 -22.94 4.37 19.99
C PRO A 250 -24.07 5.29 19.45
N PRO A 251 -25.32 4.83 19.35
CA PRO A 251 -26.42 5.63 18.82
C PRO A 251 -26.85 6.81 19.72
N SER A 252 -26.18 7.02 20.86
CA SER A 252 -26.47 8.04 21.86
C SER A 252 -25.21 8.86 22.15
N ASN A 253 -25.35 10.19 22.10
CA ASN A 253 -24.27 11.13 22.39
C ASN A 253 -24.02 11.35 23.90
N GLU A 254 -24.73 10.65 24.80
CA GLU A 254 -24.62 10.88 26.25
C GLU A 254 -23.21 10.62 26.80
N ASP A 255 -22.38 9.84 26.09
CA ASP A 255 -20.98 9.53 26.43
C ASP A 255 -19.97 10.14 25.43
N SER A 256 -20.38 11.12 24.62
CA SER A 256 -19.49 11.79 23.66
C SER A 256 -18.47 12.68 24.38
N LEU A 257 -17.22 12.63 23.96
CA LEU A 257 -16.19 13.56 24.39
C LEU A 257 -16.43 14.95 23.77
N ASN A 258 -15.92 15.98 24.41
CA ASN A 258 -15.99 17.34 23.87
C ASN A 258 -15.32 17.41 22.48
N PRO A 259 -15.81 18.29 21.58
CA PRO A 259 -15.15 18.49 20.30
C PRO A 259 -13.72 19.05 20.52
N PRO A 260 -12.80 18.86 19.57
CA PRO A 260 -11.47 19.45 19.68
C PRO A 260 -11.56 20.97 19.71
N ASP A 261 -10.82 21.61 20.61
CA ASP A 261 -10.68 23.07 20.63
C ASP A 261 -9.56 23.50 19.67
N ILE A 262 -9.80 24.56 18.93
CA ILE A 262 -8.83 25.14 17.99
C ILE A 262 -8.69 26.60 18.40
N PRO A 263 -7.67 26.96 19.20
CA PRO A 263 -7.53 28.30 19.76
C PRO A 263 -7.48 29.42 18.71
N GLU A 264 -7.09 29.07 17.49
CA GLU A 264 -6.92 29.98 16.36
C GLU A 264 -8.21 30.30 15.60
N LEU A 265 -9.33 29.64 15.91
CA LEU A 265 -10.58 29.88 15.19
C LEU A 265 -11.19 31.23 15.55
N GLU A 266 -11.51 32.01 14.51
CA GLU A 266 -12.39 33.16 14.62
C GLU A 266 -13.81 32.75 14.19
N GLY A 267 -14.62 32.37 15.18
CA GLY A 267 -15.89 31.67 14.93
C GLY A 267 -15.61 30.26 14.40
N ASP A 268 -15.94 30.03 13.13
CA ASP A 268 -15.65 28.78 12.42
C ASP A 268 -14.55 28.94 11.36
N SER A 269 -13.98 30.15 11.23
CA SER A 269 -12.98 30.45 10.21
C SER A 269 -11.57 30.17 10.72
N LEU A 270 -10.81 29.39 9.95
CA LEU A 270 -9.39 29.15 10.16
C LEU A 270 -8.59 29.92 9.11
N GLU A 271 -7.90 30.98 9.53
CA GLU A 271 -7.08 31.79 8.63
C GLU A 271 -5.79 31.08 8.21
N GLY A 272 -5.27 31.47 7.05
CA GLY A 272 -3.93 31.13 6.60
C GLY A 272 -3.00 32.29 6.89
N ASP A 273 -2.19 32.15 7.92
CA ASP A 273 -1.17 33.14 8.31
C ASP A 273 0.23 32.74 7.84
N GLY A 274 0.30 31.85 6.84
CA GLY A 274 1.54 31.25 6.36
C GLY A 274 2.06 30.09 7.21
N ARG A 275 1.45 29.78 8.38
CA ARG A 275 1.80 28.59 9.15
C ARG A 275 1.24 27.34 8.49
N GLN A 276 2.06 26.29 8.47
CA GLN A 276 1.71 24.99 7.90
C GLN A 276 0.76 24.18 8.80
N PHE A 277 0.81 24.42 10.11
CA PHE A 277 0.07 23.67 11.13
C PHE A 277 -0.77 24.62 11.98
N PHE A 278 -1.84 24.07 12.55
CA PHE A 278 -2.64 24.67 13.61
C PHE A 278 -2.67 23.73 14.83
N GLU A 279 -2.94 24.30 15.99
CA GLU A 279 -3.09 23.56 17.25
C GLU A 279 -4.54 23.05 17.39
N ALA A 280 -4.68 21.77 17.69
CA ALA A 280 -5.94 21.14 18.09
C ALA A 280 -5.79 20.55 19.49
N GLU A 281 -6.58 21.05 20.43
CA GLU A 281 -6.58 20.60 21.82
C GLU A 281 -7.73 19.63 22.07
N ILE A 282 -7.46 18.54 22.78
CA ILE A 282 -8.50 17.66 23.30
C ILE A 282 -8.43 17.62 24.83
N ASP A 283 -9.58 17.58 25.48
CA ASP A 283 -9.63 17.51 26.95
C ASP A 283 -9.05 16.21 27.49
N SER A 284 -8.59 16.23 28.74
CA SER A 284 -8.23 14.99 29.43
C SER A 284 -9.45 14.07 29.58
N TYR A 285 -9.22 12.76 29.56
CA TYR A 285 -10.28 11.76 29.60
C TYR A 285 -9.93 10.59 30.53
N PRO A 286 -10.94 9.87 31.06
CA PRO A 286 -10.70 8.78 32.00
C PRO A 286 -9.86 7.64 31.40
N ASN A 287 -8.89 7.15 32.17
CA ASN A 287 -8.01 6.03 31.78
C ASN A 287 -7.17 6.30 30.52
N ALA A 288 -6.83 7.56 30.25
CA ALA A 288 -5.90 7.90 29.17
C ALA A 288 -4.60 7.09 29.28
N SER A 289 -4.23 6.41 28.20
CA SER A 289 -2.96 5.70 28.08
C SER A 289 -2.05 6.43 27.12
N ARG A 290 -0.74 6.41 27.40
CA ARG A 290 0.28 6.90 26.47
C ARG A 290 0.26 6.19 25.12
N THR A 291 -0.30 4.98 25.08
CA THR A 291 -0.40 4.19 23.85
C THR A 291 -1.69 4.44 23.06
N ASP A 292 -2.63 5.23 23.59
CA ASP A 292 -3.87 5.53 22.90
C ASP A 292 -3.58 6.28 21.59
N ASN A 293 -4.22 5.82 20.51
CA ASN A 293 -4.13 6.43 19.20
C ASN A 293 -5.29 7.43 19.06
N ILE A 294 -4.98 8.63 18.60
CA ILE A 294 -5.93 9.72 18.37
C ILE A 294 -6.11 9.88 16.87
N LEU A 295 -7.28 9.48 16.39
CA LEU A 295 -7.65 9.48 14.98
C LEU A 295 -8.50 10.72 14.71
N PHE A 296 -7.91 11.76 14.14
CA PHE A 296 -8.63 12.95 13.71
C PHE A 296 -9.32 12.75 12.37
N PHE A 297 -10.48 13.37 12.18
CA PHE A 297 -11.28 13.27 10.96
C PHE A 297 -11.77 14.63 10.49
N ASN A 298 -11.79 14.83 9.17
CA ASN A 298 -12.31 16.05 8.55
C ASN A 298 -13.68 15.90 7.85
N LYS A 299 -14.27 14.69 7.89
CA LYS A 299 -15.46 14.31 7.10
C LYS A 299 -16.25 13.22 7.82
N LYS A 300 -17.59 13.29 7.72
CA LYS A 300 -18.54 12.24 8.14
C LYS A 300 -19.40 11.77 6.96
N LYS A 301 -19.95 10.57 7.09
CA LYS A 301 -21.00 10.09 6.18
C LYS A 301 -22.33 10.80 6.47
N LYS A 302 -23.27 10.67 5.53
CA LYS A 302 -24.60 11.30 5.61
C LYS A 302 -25.44 10.81 6.79
N ASP A 303 -25.20 9.59 7.26
CA ASP A 303 -25.86 8.98 8.42
C ASP A 303 -25.19 9.35 9.75
N GLY A 304 -24.13 10.17 9.72
CA GLY A 304 -23.38 10.60 10.89
C GLY A 304 -22.27 9.64 11.32
N SER A 305 -22.11 8.48 10.67
CA SER A 305 -20.97 7.59 10.93
C SER A 305 -19.66 8.21 10.45
N PHE A 306 -18.53 7.71 10.96
CA PHE A 306 -17.23 8.11 10.45
C PHE A 306 -17.10 7.72 8.97
N ASP A 307 -16.36 8.53 8.22
CA ASP A 307 -15.96 8.24 6.85
C ASP A 307 -14.47 7.87 6.86
N PRO A 308 -14.07 6.65 6.44
CA PRO A 308 -12.66 6.26 6.37
C PRO A 308 -11.79 7.20 5.52
N GLU A 309 -12.36 7.84 4.48
CA GLU A 309 -11.65 8.83 3.66
C GLU A 309 -11.37 10.13 4.41
N GLY A 310 -12.11 10.38 5.49
CA GLY A 310 -11.95 11.57 6.32
C GLY A 310 -10.81 11.49 7.32
N LEU A 311 -10.19 10.32 7.50
CA LEU A 311 -9.11 10.12 8.47
C LEU A 311 -7.88 10.96 8.10
N ILE A 312 -7.43 11.78 9.04
CA ILE A 312 -6.28 12.65 8.90
C ILE A 312 -5.01 11.90 9.30
N PHE A 313 -3.97 12.00 8.48
CA PHE A 313 -2.66 11.40 8.71
C PHE A 313 -1.56 12.44 8.96
N PRO A 314 -0.50 12.07 9.71
CA PRO A 314 -0.32 10.79 10.41
C PRO A 314 -1.25 10.67 11.63
N VAL A 315 -1.60 9.44 12.02
CA VAL A 315 -2.31 9.19 13.27
C VAL A 315 -1.37 9.51 14.43
N GLN A 316 -1.88 10.21 15.44
CA GLN A 316 -1.09 10.67 16.58
C GLN A 316 -1.36 9.80 17.80
N LYS A 317 -0.45 9.82 18.76
CA LYS A 317 -0.59 9.14 20.04
C LYS A 317 -0.52 10.14 21.19
N ILE A 318 -1.12 9.77 22.32
CA ILE A 318 -0.97 10.56 23.56
C ILE A 318 0.50 10.73 23.97
N SER A 319 1.35 9.72 23.72
CA SER A 319 2.79 9.82 23.94
C SER A 319 3.47 10.95 23.16
N ASP A 320 2.89 11.41 22.04
CA ASP A 320 3.52 12.40 21.16
C ASP A 320 3.47 13.81 21.76
N VAL A 321 2.54 14.04 22.70
CA VAL A 321 2.27 15.36 23.29
C VAL A 321 2.57 15.42 24.79
N LEU A 322 2.57 14.28 25.49
CA LEU A 322 2.85 14.22 26.93
C LEU A 322 4.36 14.21 27.29
N GLY A 323 5.25 13.91 26.34
CA GLY A 323 6.67 13.70 26.68
C GLY A 323 6.85 12.63 27.78
N ASP A 324 7.70 12.90 28.78
CA ASP A 324 7.93 12.02 29.96
C ASP A 324 7.03 12.35 31.17
N MET A 325 6.03 13.23 31.03
CA MET A 325 5.18 13.65 32.15
C MET A 325 3.88 12.87 32.19
N ASP A 326 3.63 12.17 33.30
CA ASP A 326 2.35 11.55 33.63
C ASP A 326 1.51 12.58 34.42
N SER A 327 0.59 13.28 33.78
CA SER A 327 -0.40 14.07 34.52
C SER A 327 -1.75 14.09 33.83
N GLU A 328 -2.78 13.71 34.60
CA GLU A 328 -4.19 13.56 34.19
C GLU A 328 -4.95 14.90 34.11
N ASP A 329 -4.26 16.02 34.37
CA ASP A 329 -4.86 17.35 34.60
C ASP A 329 -4.64 18.37 33.46
N TYR A 330 -4.15 17.95 32.28
CA TYR A 330 -3.91 18.87 31.15
C TYR A 330 -4.63 18.43 29.87
N ASN A 331 -5.05 19.42 29.10
CA ASN A 331 -5.47 19.22 27.71
C ASN A 331 -4.27 18.77 26.86
N TYR A 332 -4.55 17.93 25.87
CA TYR A 332 -3.55 17.39 24.96
C TYR A 332 -3.53 18.22 23.67
N THR A 333 -2.44 18.93 23.40
CA THR A 333 -2.30 19.81 22.23
C THR A 333 -1.57 19.10 21.09
N PHE A 334 -2.25 18.95 19.96
CA PHE A 334 -1.75 18.30 18.76
C PHE A 334 -1.54 19.32 17.63
N LEU A 335 -0.50 19.10 16.81
CA LEU A 335 -0.26 19.89 15.60
C LEU A 335 -0.84 19.20 14.39
N ILE A 336 -1.82 19.83 13.73
CA ILE A 336 -2.50 19.31 12.54
C ILE A 336 -2.18 20.21 11.35
N ARG A 337 -1.94 19.62 10.16
CA ARG A 337 -1.66 20.40 8.94
C ARG A 337 -2.91 21.15 8.50
N ARG A 338 -2.77 22.40 8.05
CA ARG A 338 -3.92 23.18 7.55
C ARG A 338 -4.49 22.64 6.23
N ASP A 339 -3.66 22.02 5.40
CA ASP A 339 -4.06 21.49 4.08
C ASP A 339 -4.93 20.23 4.14
N VAL A 340 -5.32 19.80 5.35
CA VAL A 340 -6.35 18.77 5.57
C VAL A 340 -7.75 19.31 5.27
N PHE A 341 -7.94 20.63 5.28
CA PHE A 341 -9.23 21.25 4.96
C PHE A 341 -9.22 21.83 3.54
N PRO A 342 -10.27 21.57 2.74
CA PRO A 342 -10.42 22.22 1.45
C PRO A 342 -10.65 23.72 1.61
N TYR A 343 -9.98 24.53 0.79
CA TYR A 343 -10.12 25.98 0.82
C TYR A 343 -11.55 26.43 0.52
N GLY A 344 -12.06 27.36 1.34
CA GLY A 344 -13.35 28.03 1.15
C GLY A 344 -14.57 27.13 1.25
N LYS A 345 -14.42 25.91 1.78
CA LYS A 345 -15.53 24.96 1.98
C LYS A 345 -15.74 24.71 3.46
N ASP A 346 -17.01 24.61 3.84
CA ASP A 346 -17.41 24.14 5.16
C ASP A 346 -16.88 22.71 5.35
N SER A 347 -16.12 22.52 6.42
CA SER A 347 -15.51 21.27 6.84
C SER A 347 -15.76 21.09 8.33
N MET A 348 -15.21 20.01 8.89
CA MET A 348 -15.38 19.69 10.30
C MET A 348 -14.09 19.09 10.85
N LEU A 349 -13.92 19.08 12.16
CA LEU A 349 -12.89 18.34 12.87
C LEU A 349 -13.52 17.60 14.05
N TYR A 350 -13.24 16.31 14.15
CA TYR A 350 -13.57 15.49 15.32
C TYR A 350 -12.51 14.40 15.47
N TYR A 351 -12.51 13.68 16.59
CA TYR A 351 -11.55 12.62 16.84
C TYR A 351 -12.19 11.37 17.42
N ILE A 352 -11.47 10.25 17.24
CA ILE A 352 -11.77 8.97 17.86
C ILE A 352 -10.52 8.56 18.64
N ILE A 353 -10.70 8.20 19.90
CA ILE A 353 -9.66 7.57 20.70
C ILE A 353 -9.76 6.06 20.47
N ALA A 354 -8.72 5.49 19.87
CA ALA A 354 -8.56 4.06 19.69
C ALA A 354 -7.49 3.55 20.68
N PRO A 355 -7.91 3.04 21.86
CA PRO A 355 -6.98 2.43 22.79
C PRO A 355 -6.48 1.09 22.26
N ASP A 356 -5.31 0.63 22.74
CA ASP A 356 -4.81 -0.73 22.46
C ASP A 356 -5.76 -1.81 23.02
N PHE A 357 -6.45 -1.49 24.12
CA PHE A 357 -7.42 -2.37 24.78
C PHE A 357 -8.65 -1.58 25.21
N GLY A 358 -9.83 -2.12 24.94
CA GLY A 358 -11.11 -1.53 25.33
C GLY A 358 -11.88 -0.94 24.16
N ASN A 359 -12.95 -0.20 24.47
CA ASN A 359 -13.81 0.40 23.46
C ASN A 359 -13.27 1.76 23.02
N SER A 360 -13.49 2.07 21.74
CA SER A 360 -13.19 3.39 21.19
C SER A 360 -14.11 4.46 21.80
N MET A 361 -13.55 5.65 22.03
CA MET A 361 -14.31 6.82 22.49
C MET A 361 -14.41 7.84 21.36
N TYR A 362 -15.53 8.55 21.30
CA TYR A 362 -15.90 9.42 20.19
C TYR A 362 -16.07 10.85 20.66
N SER A 363 -15.57 11.82 19.91
CA SER A 363 -15.85 13.23 20.18
C SER A 363 -17.06 13.75 19.40
N ASP A 364 -17.61 14.84 19.92
CA ASP A 364 -18.45 15.74 19.16
C ASP A 364 -17.64 16.47 18.07
N VAL A 365 -18.34 17.20 17.21
CA VAL A 365 -17.79 17.83 16.01
C VAL A 365 -17.53 19.31 16.24
N ARG A 366 -16.38 19.79 15.76
CA ARG A 366 -16.07 21.21 15.57
C ARG A 366 -16.21 21.60 14.11
N ASP A 367 -17.01 22.61 13.78
CA ASP A 367 -17.09 23.14 12.42
C ASP A 367 -15.87 24.00 12.10
N VAL A 368 -15.34 23.86 10.88
CA VAL A 368 -14.12 24.55 10.41
C VAL A 368 -14.24 24.92 8.95
N THR A 369 -14.01 26.18 8.61
CA THR A 369 -13.88 26.68 7.24
C THR A 369 -12.48 27.25 7.05
N TYR A 370 -11.66 26.60 6.22
CA TYR A 370 -10.31 27.09 5.94
C TYR A 370 -10.33 28.20 4.89
N ILE A 371 -9.90 29.41 5.27
CA ILE A 371 -9.93 30.62 4.44
C ILE A 371 -8.53 31.15 4.09
N GLY A 372 -7.48 30.33 4.27
CA GLY A 372 -6.07 30.72 4.11
C GLY A 372 -5.49 30.77 2.70
N GLY A 373 -6.30 30.59 1.66
CA GLY A 373 -5.87 30.50 0.26
C GLY A 373 -5.38 29.10 -0.13
N GLU A 374 -5.39 28.81 -1.44
CA GLU A 374 -4.72 27.62 -1.98
C GLU A 374 -3.20 27.82 -2.01
N LEU A 375 -2.45 26.73 -1.83
CA LEU A 375 -0.99 26.77 -2.05
C LEU A 375 -0.73 27.04 -3.54
N THR A 376 0.01 28.09 -3.85
CA THR A 376 0.37 28.51 -5.22
C THR A 376 1.84 28.31 -5.55
N THR A 377 2.65 27.90 -4.57
CA THR A 377 4.08 27.63 -4.73
C THR A 377 4.51 26.41 -3.90
N PRO A 378 5.58 25.71 -4.30
CA PRO A 378 6.21 24.68 -3.48
C PRO A 378 6.73 25.24 -2.14
N ASN A 379 6.69 24.43 -1.07
CA ASN A 379 7.23 24.83 0.22
C ASN A 379 8.75 24.58 0.29
N ASP A 380 9.56 25.64 0.29
CA ASP A 380 11.02 25.59 0.34
C ASP A 380 11.60 24.95 1.62
N SER A 381 10.83 24.91 2.71
CA SER A 381 11.29 24.35 3.99
C SER A 381 11.25 22.82 4.04
N VAL A 382 10.64 22.17 3.04
CA VAL A 382 10.52 20.71 2.98
C VAL A 382 11.83 20.09 2.46
N LYS A 383 12.30 19.02 3.13
CA LYS A 383 13.43 18.22 2.66
C LYS A 383 13.08 17.52 1.34
N ARG A 384 13.92 17.72 0.33
CA ARG A 384 13.76 17.15 -1.02
C ARG A 384 14.80 16.08 -1.28
N THR A 385 14.35 14.94 -1.77
CA THR A 385 15.17 13.74 -1.94
C THR A 385 15.17 13.28 -3.40
N TYR A 386 14.02 13.29 -4.07
CA TYR A 386 13.97 12.85 -5.46
C TYR A 386 14.50 13.91 -6.44
N ASN A 387 14.97 13.43 -7.58
CA ASN A 387 15.37 14.28 -8.68
C ASN A 387 14.18 15.06 -9.25
N MET A 388 14.47 16.24 -9.76
CA MET A 388 13.48 17.12 -10.36
C MET A 388 12.76 16.46 -11.56
N PRO A 389 11.45 16.69 -11.76
CA PRO A 389 10.77 16.23 -12.96
C PRO A 389 11.29 16.96 -14.20
N MET A 390 11.27 16.30 -15.36
CA MET A 390 11.56 16.92 -16.66
C MET A 390 10.25 17.32 -17.34
N ILE A 391 10.15 18.57 -17.80
CA ILE A 391 8.95 19.12 -18.41
C ILE A 391 9.15 19.23 -19.91
N PHE A 392 8.15 18.88 -20.69
CA PHE A 392 8.16 18.99 -22.15
C PHE A 392 6.94 19.76 -22.64
N SER A 393 7.13 20.51 -23.73
CA SER A 393 6.06 21.28 -24.37
C SER A 393 5.02 20.37 -25.06
N SER A 394 3.91 20.97 -25.49
CA SER A 394 2.91 20.30 -26.34
C SER A 394 3.44 19.84 -27.71
N PHE A 395 4.67 20.19 -28.12
CA PHE A 395 5.27 19.68 -29.36
C PHE A 395 5.98 18.33 -29.17
N ALA A 396 6.21 17.89 -27.94
CA ALA A 396 6.85 16.62 -27.65
C ALA A 396 6.07 15.45 -28.26
N ASP A 397 6.76 14.61 -29.04
CA ASP A 397 6.15 13.49 -29.75
C ASP A 397 6.25 12.20 -28.93
N ILE A 398 5.27 12.00 -28.05
CA ILE A 398 5.15 10.77 -27.25
C ILE A 398 4.90 9.50 -28.10
N LYS A 399 4.52 9.63 -29.38
CA LYS A 399 4.31 8.46 -30.25
C LYS A 399 5.62 7.98 -30.87
N GLN A 400 6.49 8.90 -31.28
CA GLN A 400 7.82 8.57 -31.78
C GLN A 400 8.77 8.21 -30.64
N ASP A 401 8.60 8.84 -29.48
CA ASP A 401 9.36 8.55 -28.27
C ASP A 401 8.44 8.49 -27.04
N ALA A 402 8.00 7.29 -26.71
CA ALA A 402 7.11 7.06 -25.56
C ALA A 402 7.71 7.42 -24.19
N LYS A 403 9.03 7.67 -24.12
CA LYS A 403 9.77 7.99 -22.89
C LYS A 403 10.36 9.39 -22.89
N LEU A 404 10.19 10.13 -24.00
CA LEU A 404 10.76 11.45 -24.18
C LEU A 404 12.27 11.47 -23.82
N GLU A 405 13.04 10.45 -24.24
CA GLU A 405 14.51 10.40 -24.11
C GLU A 405 15.23 11.21 -25.21
N HIS A 406 14.56 11.44 -26.34
CA HIS A 406 15.08 12.06 -27.56
C HIS A 406 14.13 13.15 -28.09
N SER A 407 13.32 13.73 -27.21
CA SER A 407 12.43 14.83 -27.55
C SER A 407 13.18 16.16 -27.46
N ASP A 408 13.30 16.87 -28.59
CA ASP A 408 13.92 18.21 -28.66
C ASP A 408 13.08 19.32 -27.97
N GLU A 409 11.92 18.95 -27.44
CA GLU A 409 10.90 19.84 -26.87
C GLU A 409 10.88 19.84 -25.33
N GLU A 410 11.98 19.39 -24.71
CA GLU A 410 12.21 19.55 -23.28
C GLU A 410 12.30 21.05 -22.92
N LYS A 411 11.76 21.41 -21.75
CA LYS A 411 11.77 22.76 -21.21
C LYS A 411 12.78 22.85 -20.07
N PRO A 412 13.95 23.48 -20.32
CA PRO A 412 14.90 23.81 -19.26
C PRO A 412 14.25 24.67 -18.17
N ASN A 413 14.82 24.59 -16.97
CA ASN A 413 14.44 25.47 -15.87
C ASN A 413 14.69 26.93 -16.23
N HIS A 414 13.83 27.80 -15.70
CA HIS A 414 13.88 29.24 -15.87
C HIS A 414 13.77 29.70 -17.35
N GLU A 415 13.08 28.93 -18.19
CA GLU A 415 12.68 29.34 -19.54
C GLU A 415 11.19 29.72 -19.60
N ASP A 416 10.78 30.64 -20.47
CA ASP A 416 9.38 31.02 -20.54
C ASP A 416 8.49 29.88 -21.08
N ILE A 417 7.40 29.58 -20.38
CA ILE A 417 6.27 28.81 -20.89
C ILE A 417 5.29 29.77 -21.55
N THR A 418 5.18 29.65 -22.87
CA THR A 418 4.36 30.54 -23.70
C THR A 418 3.10 29.83 -24.21
N GLN A 419 2.18 30.59 -24.81
CA GLN A 419 1.01 30.01 -25.48
C GLN A 419 1.40 28.93 -26.50
N ARG A 420 2.54 29.09 -27.18
CA ARG A 420 3.02 28.12 -28.16
C ARG A 420 3.24 26.76 -27.51
N ASP A 421 3.80 26.75 -26.30
CA ASP A 421 4.17 25.55 -25.57
C ASP A 421 2.96 24.80 -25.05
N VAL A 422 1.87 25.50 -24.69
CA VAL A 422 0.64 24.91 -24.14
C VAL A 422 -0.50 24.79 -25.15
N SER A 423 -0.26 25.05 -26.44
CA SER A 423 -1.30 25.18 -27.48
C SER A 423 -2.05 23.90 -27.88
N ASN A 424 -1.95 22.80 -27.11
CA ASN A 424 -2.58 21.50 -27.42
C ASN A 424 -2.36 21.05 -28.87
N TYR A 425 -1.09 21.08 -29.32
CA TYR A 425 -0.74 20.83 -30.72
C TYR A 425 -1.17 19.42 -31.20
N ALA A 426 -1.54 19.31 -32.48
CA ALA A 426 -2.18 18.12 -33.06
C ALA A 426 -1.35 16.82 -33.00
N VAL A 427 -0.04 16.93 -32.77
CA VAL A 427 0.86 15.76 -32.61
C VAL A 427 0.60 15.06 -31.28
N SER A 428 0.32 15.84 -30.23
CA SER A 428 0.44 15.43 -28.84
C SER A 428 -0.95 15.31 -28.16
N GLY A 429 -1.84 16.28 -28.40
CA GLY A 429 -3.18 16.36 -27.81
C GLY A 429 -3.24 16.78 -26.35
N TYR A 430 -2.12 17.22 -25.75
CA TYR A 430 -2.00 17.70 -24.37
C TYR A 430 -1.12 18.95 -24.30
N GLN A 431 -1.23 19.75 -23.24
CA GLN A 431 -0.57 21.05 -23.15
C GLN A 431 0.88 20.93 -22.71
N LEU A 432 1.17 20.07 -21.74
CA LEU A 432 2.52 19.76 -21.28
C LEU A 432 2.65 18.26 -21.01
N TYR A 433 3.88 17.76 -21.01
CA TYR A 433 4.21 16.43 -20.52
C TYR A 433 5.22 16.54 -19.39
N VAL A 434 5.06 15.70 -18.39
CA VAL A 434 5.99 15.61 -17.27
C VAL A 434 6.56 14.21 -17.20
N LYS A 435 7.87 14.12 -17.30
CA LYS A 435 8.62 12.87 -17.21
C LYS A 435 9.19 12.71 -15.81
N ILE A 436 8.91 11.57 -15.20
CA ILE A 436 9.43 11.15 -13.90
C ILE A 436 10.13 9.80 -14.09
N LEU A 437 11.38 9.71 -13.64
CA LEU A 437 12.14 8.47 -13.64
C LEU A 437 11.88 7.71 -12.33
N CYS A 438 11.77 6.39 -12.41
CA CYS A 438 11.57 5.48 -11.29
C CYS A 438 12.62 4.37 -11.33
N THR A 439 12.93 3.75 -10.19
CA THR A 439 13.99 2.74 -10.06
C THR A 439 13.50 1.44 -9.42
N ASN A 440 14.16 0.32 -9.70
CA ASN A 440 14.00 -0.92 -8.94
C ASN A 440 15.10 -1.12 -7.87
N ASP A 441 16.02 -0.18 -7.77
CA ASP A 441 17.15 -0.21 -6.85
C ASP A 441 16.79 0.52 -5.55
N GLU A 442 16.62 -0.23 -4.46
CA GLU A 442 16.24 0.32 -3.15
C GLU A 442 17.33 1.18 -2.51
N ASP A 443 18.57 1.04 -2.97
CA ASP A 443 19.69 1.86 -2.53
C ASP A 443 19.75 3.22 -3.26
N ASP A 444 19.03 3.38 -4.40
CA ASP A 444 18.95 4.64 -5.13
C ASP A 444 17.76 5.49 -4.65
N LEU A 445 18.01 6.32 -3.66
CA LEU A 445 17.01 7.22 -3.09
C LEU A 445 16.64 8.40 -4.02
N SER A 446 17.28 8.55 -5.17
CA SER A 446 17.07 9.70 -6.08
C SER A 446 15.78 9.58 -6.88
N TYR A 447 15.17 8.39 -6.93
CA TYR A 447 13.96 8.11 -7.70
C TYR A 447 12.95 7.30 -6.88
N PRO A 448 11.64 7.46 -7.14
CA PRO A 448 10.63 6.56 -6.60
C PRO A 448 10.84 5.11 -7.03
N LEU A 449 10.48 4.16 -6.16
CA LEU A 449 10.53 2.74 -6.50
C LEU A 449 9.41 2.35 -7.48
N TRP A 450 9.68 1.33 -8.30
CA TRP A 450 8.69 0.73 -9.20
C TRP A 450 7.41 0.29 -8.44
N GLY A 451 6.26 0.43 -9.09
CA GLY A 451 4.95 0.07 -8.54
C GLY A 451 4.40 1.02 -7.46
N LYS A 452 5.17 2.02 -7.02
CA LYS A 452 4.69 3.06 -6.09
C LYS A 452 3.75 4.04 -6.77
N GLU A 453 2.80 4.56 -5.99
CA GLU A 453 1.96 5.67 -6.42
C GLU A 453 2.72 6.99 -6.24
N ILE A 454 2.71 7.80 -7.29
CA ILE A 454 3.38 9.10 -7.38
C ILE A 454 2.30 10.15 -7.58
N TYR A 455 2.41 11.23 -6.83
CA TYR A 455 1.53 12.38 -6.92
C TYR A 455 2.32 13.54 -7.51
N LEU A 456 2.14 13.81 -8.81
CA LEU A 456 2.67 15.01 -9.43
C LEU A 456 1.76 16.19 -9.05
N ARG A 457 2.34 17.28 -8.57
CA ARG A 457 1.63 18.50 -8.24
C ARG A 457 2.13 19.65 -9.12
N MET A 458 1.19 20.31 -9.77
CA MET A 458 1.39 21.52 -10.54
C MET A 458 0.88 22.72 -9.73
N TYR A 459 1.62 23.81 -9.72
CA TYR A 459 1.19 25.08 -9.13
C TYR A 459 1.24 26.19 -10.18
N VAL A 460 0.28 27.11 -10.14
CA VAL A 460 0.26 28.31 -10.98
C VAL A 460 -0.06 29.51 -10.12
N GLU A 461 0.76 30.55 -10.24
CA GLU A 461 0.57 31.84 -9.59
C GLU A 461 0.65 32.96 -10.62
N SER A 462 -0.39 33.77 -10.75
CA SER A 462 -0.48 34.80 -11.79
C SER A 462 -1.47 35.91 -11.42
N ALA A 463 -1.62 36.90 -12.31
CA ALA A 463 -2.53 38.02 -12.06
C ALA A 463 -4.01 37.62 -11.98
N ASN A 464 -4.40 36.58 -12.73
CA ASN A 464 -5.80 36.15 -12.86
C ASN A 464 -6.05 34.71 -12.39
N GLN A 465 -5.01 33.91 -12.22
CA GLN A 465 -5.14 32.50 -11.82
C GLN A 465 -4.14 32.14 -10.72
N ASN A 466 -4.64 31.50 -9.66
CA ASN A 466 -3.88 31.06 -8.51
C ASN A 466 -4.44 29.71 -8.05
N PHE A 467 -3.75 28.63 -8.36
CA PHE A 467 -4.25 27.28 -8.07
C PHE A 467 -3.12 26.24 -8.00
N ASN A 468 -3.45 25.06 -7.48
CA ASN A 468 -2.64 23.86 -7.67
C ASN A 468 -3.49 22.67 -8.10
N LYS A 469 -2.87 21.69 -8.76
CA LYS A 469 -3.53 20.47 -9.27
C LYS A 469 -2.65 19.25 -9.08
N ILE A 470 -3.26 18.15 -8.65
CA ILE A 470 -2.56 16.88 -8.38
C ILE A 470 -2.94 15.85 -9.43
N PHE A 471 -1.95 15.15 -9.97
CA PHE A 471 -2.07 14.09 -10.96
C PHE A 471 -1.50 12.79 -10.37
N PRO A 472 -2.35 11.87 -9.89
CA PRO A 472 -1.90 10.58 -9.39
C PRO A 472 -1.52 9.65 -10.55
N VAL A 473 -0.38 8.98 -10.43
CA VAL A 473 0.14 8.01 -11.42
C VAL A 473 0.88 6.89 -10.71
N VAL A 474 1.00 5.72 -11.33
CA VAL A 474 1.74 4.58 -10.78
C VAL A 474 3.05 4.38 -11.54
N ALA A 475 4.16 4.23 -10.80
CA ALA A 475 5.46 3.92 -11.36
C ALA A 475 5.42 2.56 -12.11
N PRO A 476 5.85 2.50 -13.38
CA PRO A 476 5.91 1.25 -14.12
C PRO A 476 6.87 0.28 -13.46
N HIS A 477 6.51 -1.01 -13.51
CA HIS A 477 7.34 -2.10 -13.04
C HIS A 477 8.20 -2.73 -14.14
N THR A 478 8.23 -2.15 -15.34
CA THR A 478 9.03 -2.63 -16.47
C THR A 478 10.15 -1.66 -16.78
N PRO A 479 11.40 -2.11 -16.93
CA PRO A 479 12.51 -1.22 -17.20
C PRO A 479 12.42 -0.62 -18.61
N ASP A 480 12.99 0.57 -18.77
CA ASP A 480 13.04 1.25 -20.05
C ASP A 480 13.90 0.48 -21.06
N LYS A 481 14.89 -0.27 -20.60
CA LYS A 481 15.78 -1.10 -21.42
C LYS A 481 15.87 -2.49 -20.79
N PRO A 482 15.92 -3.59 -21.56
CA PRO A 482 16.07 -4.92 -20.99
C PRO A 482 17.26 -5.02 -20.03
N GLY A 483 17.02 -5.49 -18.80
CA GLY A 483 18.02 -5.55 -17.73
C GLY A 483 18.42 -4.19 -17.13
N GLY A 484 17.74 -3.10 -17.49
CA GLY A 484 17.93 -1.78 -16.92
C GLY A 484 17.29 -1.64 -15.53
N LYS A 485 17.71 -0.61 -14.79
CA LYS A 485 17.18 -0.29 -13.46
C LYS A 485 16.12 0.81 -13.45
N LEU A 486 16.03 1.59 -14.52
CA LEU A 486 15.14 2.74 -14.61
C LEU A 486 13.89 2.42 -15.42
N SER A 487 12.76 3.01 -15.03
CA SER A 487 11.53 3.07 -15.80
C SER A 487 11.02 4.52 -15.86
N THR A 488 10.30 4.85 -16.93
CA THR A 488 9.77 6.20 -17.16
C THR A 488 8.25 6.27 -16.98
N VAL A 489 7.79 7.18 -16.13
CA VAL A 489 6.40 7.67 -16.09
C VAL A 489 6.30 8.93 -16.94
N ILE A 490 5.29 8.99 -17.82
CA ILE A 490 4.89 10.23 -18.49
C ILE A 490 3.50 10.64 -18.03
N VAL A 491 3.41 11.77 -17.32
CA VAL A 491 2.15 12.42 -16.96
C VAL A 491 1.78 13.40 -18.06
N LYS A 492 0.55 13.29 -18.57
CA LYS A 492 0.04 14.17 -19.62
C LYS A 492 -0.81 15.26 -18.96
N ILE A 493 -0.43 16.52 -19.16
CA ILE A 493 -1.12 17.66 -18.57
C ILE A 493 -2.12 18.20 -19.58
N ASP A 494 -3.39 17.90 -19.34
CA ASP A 494 -4.52 18.60 -19.97
C ASP A 494 -5.18 19.47 -18.91
N SER A 495 -4.79 20.73 -18.86
CA SER A 495 -5.28 21.70 -17.89
C SER A 495 -5.68 22.98 -18.61
N PRO A 496 -6.89 23.05 -19.18
CA PRO A 496 -7.36 24.21 -19.94
C PRO A 496 -7.18 25.55 -19.23
N GLU A 497 -7.04 25.55 -17.90
CA GLU A 497 -6.66 26.69 -17.06
C GLU A 497 -5.29 27.29 -17.47
N LEU A 498 -4.35 26.51 -18.00
CA LEU A 498 -3.09 27.02 -18.57
C LEU A 498 -3.30 27.88 -19.83
N ASN A 499 -4.50 27.91 -20.42
CA ASN A 499 -4.85 28.94 -21.41
C ASN A 499 -5.24 30.22 -20.68
N ASP A 500 -4.77 31.38 -21.16
CA ASP A 500 -5.02 32.69 -20.53
C ASP A 500 -4.43 32.88 -19.11
N VAL A 501 -3.19 32.45 -18.89
CA VAL A 501 -2.40 32.79 -17.71
C VAL A 501 -1.73 34.15 -17.96
N LYS A 502 -2.24 35.19 -17.29
CA LYS A 502 -1.80 36.58 -17.49
C LYS A 502 -0.66 36.95 -16.54
N GLY A 503 0.35 37.64 -17.07
CA GLY A 503 1.41 38.25 -16.28
C GLY A 503 0.90 39.31 -15.29
N TYR A 504 1.71 39.63 -14.27
CA TYR A 504 1.37 40.58 -13.22
C TYR A 504 1.17 42.01 -13.74
N VAL A 505 0.22 42.73 -13.13
CA VAL A 505 -0.11 44.13 -13.49
C VAL A 505 1.09 45.07 -13.29
N THR A 506 1.98 44.74 -12.36
CA THR A 506 3.22 45.48 -12.06
C THR A 506 4.36 45.21 -13.05
N GLY A 507 4.15 44.34 -14.04
CA GLY A 507 5.18 43.80 -14.93
C GLY A 507 5.69 42.43 -14.44
N GLY A 508 6.00 41.54 -15.39
CA GLY A 508 6.46 40.16 -15.14
C GLY A 508 5.46 39.10 -15.60
N ALA A 509 5.94 37.91 -15.94
CA ALA A 509 5.10 36.74 -16.21
C ALA A 509 4.51 36.17 -14.90
N GLY A 510 3.54 35.27 -15.02
CA GLY A 510 3.16 34.40 -13.90
C GLY A 510 4.24 33.35 -13.65
N ASN A 511 4.06 32.53 -12.63
CA ASN A 511 4.96 31.42 -12.32
C ASN A 511 4.22 30.08 -12.42
N ILE A 512 4.92 29.06 -12.89
CA ILE A 512 4.46 27.66 -12.91
C ILE A 512 5.51 26.77 -12.27
N TYR A 513 5.06 25.86 -11.42
CA TYR A 513 5.91 24.92 -10.70
C TYR A 513 5.43 23.49 -10.90
N PHE A 514 6.38 22.54 -10.94
CA PHE A 514 6.10 21.12 -10.89
C PHE A 514 6.98 20.45 -9.85
N GLU A 515 6.37 19.71 -8.93
CA GLU A 515 7.07 18.79 -8.04
C GLU A 515 6.26 17.49 -7.95
N TYR A 516 6.89 16.39 -7.56
CA TYR A 516 6.17 15.16 -7.26
C TYR A 516 6.58 14.62 -5.90
N TYR A 517 5.71 13.81 -5.32
CA TYR A 517 5.99 13.12 -4.07
C TYR A 517 5.38 11.72 -4.06
N ILE A 518 5.93 10.86 -3.22
CA ILE A 518 5.27 9.62 -2.80
C ILE A 518 4.84 9.75 -1.35
N ILE A 519 3.80 9.01 -0.97
CA ILE A 519 3.35 8.86 0.41
C ILE A 519 3.81 7.48 0.87
N ASP A 520 4.56 7.41 1.97
CA ASP A 520 4.89 6.14 2.60
C ASP A 520 3.61 5.48 3.14
N SER A 521 3.37 4.21 2.80
CA SER A 521 2.13 3.52 3.18
C SER A 521 2.06 3.15 4.67
N VAL A 522 3.19 3.23 5.39
CA VAL A 522 3.31 2.92 6.82
C VAL A 522 3.30 4.19 7.64
N THR A 523 4.19 5.14 7.33
CA THR A 523 4.34 6.38 8.13
C THR A 523 3.43 7.50 7.66
N HIS A 524 2.89 7.40 6.45
CA HIS A 524 2.15 8.47 5.77
C HIS A 524 2.95 9.75 5.55
N GLU A 525 4.27 9.69 5.71
CA GLU A 525 5.15 10.81 5.40
C GLU A 525 5.32 10.96 3.89
N LYS A 526 5.45 12.21 3.45
CA LYS A 526 5.67 12.55 2.04
C LYS A 526 7.16 12.72 1.79
N THR A 527 7.69 11.99 0.80
CA THR A 527 9.04 12.22 0.27
C THR A 527 8.92 12.98 -1.04
N TYR A 528 9.50 14.18 -1.10
CA TYR A 528 9.33 15.11 -2.22
C TYR A 528 10.52 15.10 -3.17
N SER A 529 10.24 15.42 -4.44
CA SER A 529 11.23 15.78 -5.43
C SER A 529 11.74 17.20 -5.25
N ASN A 530 12.89 17.49 -5.86
CA ASN A 530 13.19 18.85 -6.29
C ASN A 530 12.07 19.35 -7.21
N TYR A 531 11.75 20.64 -7.14
CA TYR A 531 10.72 21.22 -7.99
C TYR A 531 11.35 21.91 -9.20
N TRP A 532 10.65 21.85 -10.31
CA TRP A 532 10.93 22.59 -11.53
C TRP A 532 10.10 23.88 -11.50
N GLU A 533 10.69 25.00 -11.93
CA GLU A 533 10.08 26.33 -11.88
C GLU A 533 10.41 27.14 -13.14
N ASN A 534 9.38 27.69 -13.79
CA ASN A 534 9.51 28.61 -14.93
C ASN A 534 8.51 29.77 -14.83
N GLU A 535 8.79 30.83 -15.59
CA GLU A 535 7.83 31.88 -15.90
C GLU A 535 6.77 31.37 -16.89
N ILE A 536 5.52 31.80 -16.76
CA ILE A 536 4.42 31.44 -17.65
C ILE A 536 3.61 32.67 -18.09
N MET A 537 3.38 32.79 -19.39
CA MET A 537 2.51 33.78 -19.98
C MET A 537 1.84 33.23 -21.23
N THR A 538 0.53 33.02 -21.15
CA THR A 538 -0.27 32.39 -22.20
C THR A 538 -1.40 33.33 -22.61
N THR A 539 -2.00 33.11 -23.78
CA THR A 539 -3.04 33.98 -24.33
C THR A 539 -4.31 33.18 -24.58
N ASP A 540 -5.45 33.87 -24.63
CA ASP A 540 -6.74 33.28 -25.03
C ASP A 540 -6.66 32.47 -26.35
#